data_AF-A0A5J4WTN3-F1
#
_entry.id   AF-A0A5J4WTN3-F1
#
_cell.length_a   1.000
_cell.length_b   1.000
_cell.length_c   1.000
_cell.angle_alpha   90.00
_cell.angle_beta   90.00
_cell.angle_gamma   90.00
#
_symmetry.space_group_name_H-M   'P 1'
#
loop_
_entity.id
_entity.type
_entity.pdbx_description
1 polymer ?
#
loop_
_entity_poly.entity_id
_entity_poly.type
_entity_poly.pdbx_seq_one_letter_code
_entity_poly.pdbx_strand_id
1 'polypeptide(L)'
;MATEEFSKDKSNQQTNVKCETLEKGPKRKYTRKSKADEKAKEMIDQMINEQTNELTTEPTNRQIIEEKYDQRISELRNQHGGTDKEQDERSYLIYRLEKNREDNIFEEVMQPLVELYRQEQDSKTIIERVKDAMINTVNYTKIGQQEGKKQQITGKLIDLSLMDEDNLCVVDIDIHKDKSIEEIDKIRQNLIDSLPPNVGLVKTAHGGLHIYCNKNFYLLPSNRNVKVAVTDSFDIDVFAKMTKYKIENGLETKDIVQNRVVAPNTSIRETKNNQRVTLKYEAVNDWENASHLASLREILDKWNIDIEMSYKDYAQQQHDRIYGVQINDDGAIEQMNDELAQACVDGLKNLEIHNYPQPINMEVSLLSIFCGLYGITNESIRAEGMRNIRQFNKLSANADKNYGQASSNGERKPNPWILTKILRYHNKEYYEQIIKPLLKKNYEVKKQSKIVDTVKQIEKHEIDLKDVFTLTDVSSKALNGQYQNQLELVAEDLLKIIKVVPCQNGWCYVIKEYDCLHNTNAIHYKNKTAIYDQLRSIRLWQDG
;
A
#
# COMPACT_ATOMS: atom_id res chain seq x y z
N MET A 1 -53.52 15.52 -47.52
CA MET A 1 -53.17 16.95 -47.70
C MET A 1 -52.21 17.30 -46.59
N ALA A 2 -50.99 17.77 -46.78
CA ALA A 2 -50.19 18.16 -47.95
C ALA A 2 -48.73 18.26 -47.40
N THR A 3 -47.75 17.51 -47.94
CA THR A 3 -46.63 17.97 -48.83
C THR A 3 -45.67 18.96 -48.15
N GLU A 4 -44.34 18.85 -48.16
CA GLU A 4 -43.34 18.74 -49.26
C GLU A 4 -41.97 18.53 -48.54
N GLU A 5 -41.08 17.57 -48.85
CA GLU A 5 -40.21 17.40 -50.02
C GLU A 5 -39.34 18.60 -50.45
N PHE A 6 -38.01 18.39 -50.46
CA PHE A 6 -37.00 18.72 -51.50
C PHE A 6 -35.60 18.54 -50.86
N SER A 7 -34.57 17.92 -51.44
CA SER A 7 -34.32 17.51 -52.81
C SER A 7 -33.19 16.44 -52.84
N LYS A 8 -33.28 15.50 -53.80
CA LYS A 8 -32.23 14.57 -54.24
C LYS A 8 -31.51 15.15 -55.48
N ASP A 9 -30.22 14.83 -55.62
CA ASP A 9 -29.50 14.55 -56.89
C ASP A 9 -27.99 14.44 -56.54
N LYS A 10 -27.10 13.61 -57.09
CA LYS A 10 -27.06 12.68 -58.24
C LYS A 10 -25.84 11.77 -58.00
N SER A 11 -25.99 10.45 -58.09
CA SER A 11 -25.61 9.56 -59.21
C SER A 11 -24.23 8.90 -59.11
N ASN A 12 -24.27 7.57 -59.12
CA ASN A 12 -23.21 6.61 -59.37
C ASN A 12 -22.23 7.01 -60.49
N GLN A 13 -20.95 6.76 -60.27
CA GLN A 13 -20.07 6.10 -61.25
C GLN A 13 -19.12 5.14 -60.52
N GLN A 14 -19.25 3.85 -60.85
CA GLN A 14 -18.26 2.82 -60.57
C GLN A 14 -16.94 3.18 -61.27
N THR A 15 -15.82 3.06 -60.56
CA THR A 15 -14.53 2.75 -61.19
C THR A 15 -13.75 1.75 -60.35
N ASN A 16 -13.31 0.71 -61.06
CA ASN A 16 -12.54 -0.46 -60.63
C ASN A 16 -11.43 -0.16 -59.61
N VAL A 17 -11.43 -0.90 -58.49
CA VAL A 17 -10.19 -1.20 -57.76
C VAL A 17 -10.11 -2.69 -57.49
N LYS A 18 -9.07 -3.27 -58.07
CA LYS A 18 -8.54 -4.63 -57.93
C LYS A 18 -8.39 -4.96 -56.44
N CYS A 19 -9.14 -5.91 -55.92
CA CYS A 19 -8.85 -6.51 -54.60
C CYS A 19 -7.79 -7.59 -54.80
N GLU A 20 -6.53 -7.27 -54.50
CA GLU A 20 -5.49 -8.28 -54.28
C GLU A 20 -5.69 -8.87 -52.88
N THR A 21 -6.14 -10.11 -52.84
CA THR A 21 -6.13 -10.96 -51.66
C THR A 21 -4.68 -11.26 -51.30
N LEU A 22 -4.14 -10.58 -50.29
CA LEU A 22 -2.91 -11.02 -49.64
C LEU A 22 -3.28 -12.10 -48.62
N GLU A 23 -3.10 -13.35 -49.04
CA GLU A 23 -3.07 -14.52 -48.18
C GLU A 23 -2.17 -14.24 -46.96
N LYS A 24 -2.72 -14.41 -45.76
CA LYS A 24 -1.94 -14.47 -44.53
C LYS A 24 -1.00 -15.67 -44.64
N GLY A 25 0.24 -15.40 -45.04
CA GLY A 25 1.33 -16.36 -44.93
C GLY A 25 1.44 -16.88 -43.48
N PRO A 26 1.94 -18.11 -43.30
CA PRO A 26 1.95 -18.76 -42.00
C PRO A 26 2.75 -17.91 -41.01
N LYS A 27 2.11 -17.56 -39.88
CA LYS A 27 2.75 -16.95 -38.72
C LYS A 27 3.95 -17.80 -38.34
N ARG A 28 5.17 -17.36 -38.68
CA ARG A 28 6.39 -17.90 -38.08
C ARG A 28 6.28 -17.64 -36.58
N LYS A 29 6.12 -18.71 -35.79
CA LYS A 29 6.29 -18.67 -34.33
C LYS A 29 7.74 -18.21 -34.07
N TYR A 30 7.89 -16.98 -33.59
CA TYR A 30 9.14 -16.57 -32.96
C TYR A 30 9.13 -17.17 -31.55
N THR A 31 9.68 -18.37 -31.42
CA THR A 31 10.02 -18.97 -30.14
C THR A 31 11.37 -18.38 -29.70
N ARG A 32 11.36 -17.19 -29.09
CA ARG A 32 12.51 -16.77 -28.28
C ARG A 32 12.34 -17.39 -26.90
N LYS A 33 12.72 -18.66 -26.77
CA LYS A 33 12.92 -19.29 -25.45
C LYS A 33 14.08 -18.55 -24.78
N SER A 34 13.81 -17.82 -23.70
CA SER A 34 14.83 -17.36 -22.76
C SER A 34 15.40 -18.60 -22.07
N LYS A 35 16.63 -18.97 -22.41
CA LYS A 35 17.36 -20.06 -21.73
C LYS A 35 17.51 -19.87 -20.21
N ALA A 36 17.27 -18.66 -19.69
CA ALA A 36 17.34 -18.34 -18.28
C ALA A 36 16.08 -18.78 -17.51
N ASP A 37 14.87 -18.61 -18.09
CA ASP A 37 13.62 -18.98 -17.43
C ASP A 37 13.40 -20.50 -17.40
N GLU A 38 13.85 -21.22 -18.44
CA GLU A 38 13.83 -22.70 -18.43
C GLU A 38 14.77 -23.26 -17.34
N LYS A 39 15.90 -22.60 -17.05
CA LYS A 39 16.85 -23.05 -16.04
C LYS A 39 16.36 -22.83 -14.61
N ALA A 40 15.72 -21.67 -14.35
CA ALA A 40 15.09 -21.39 -13.07
C ALA A 40 13.89 -22.31 -12.82
N LYS A 41 13.11 -22.58 -13.87
CA LYS A 41 11.98 -23.51 -13.80
C LYS A 41 12.43 -24.97 -13.62
N GLU A 42 13.49 -25.41 -14.30
CA GLU A 42 14.10 -26.73 -14.10
C GLU A 42 14.69 -26.90 -12.69
N MET A 43 15.31 -25.86 -12.11
CA MET A 43 15.80 -25.92 -10.72
C MET A 43 14.65 -25.92 -9.70
N ILE A 44 13.58 -25.17 -9.93
CA ILE A 44 12.38 -25.19 -9.07
C ILE A 44 11.68 -26.55 -9.17
N ASP A 45 11.54 -27.10 -10.37
CA ASP A 45 10.97 -28.43 -10.57
C ASP A 45 11.88 -29.52 -9.97
N GLN A 46 13.21 -29.40 -10.05
CA GLN A 46 14.17 -30.28 -9.34
C GLN A 46 14.02 -30.17 -7.82
N MET A 47 13.94 -28.97 -7.25
CA MET A 47 13.78 -28.77 -5.81
C MET A 47 12.42 -29.26 -5.29
N ILE A 48 11.35 -29.09 -6.07
CA ILE A 48 10.04 -29.65 -5.76
C ILE A 48 10.14 -31.18 -5.78
N ASN A 49 10.82 -31.76 -6.76
CA ASN A 49 11.00 -33.22 -6.86
C ASN A 49 11.94 -33.77 -5.76
N GLU A 50 12.95 -33.01 -5.33
CA GLU A 50 13.81 -33.31 -4.18
C GLU A 50 13.01 -33.24 -2.86
N GLN A 51 12.19 -32.20 -2.66
CA GLN A 51 11.25 -32.12 -1.52
C GLN A 51 10.17 -33.21 -1.53
N THR A 52 9.79 -33.72 -2.71
CA THR A 52 8.83 -34.82 -2.83
C THR A 52 9.50 -36.18 -2.58
N ASN A 53 10.81 -36.31 -2.84
CA ASN A 53 11.61 -37.53 -2.60
C ASN A 53 12.26 -37.59 -1.20
N GLU A 54 12.45 -36.46 -0.50
CA GLU A 54 12.96 -36.40 0.88
C GLU A 54 11.90 -36.71 1.95
N LEU A 55 10.71 -37.19 1.54
CA LEU A 55 9.65 -37.70 2.43
C LEU A 55 10.00 -39.00 3.18
N THR A 56 11.27 -39.37 3.22
CA THR A 56 11.80 -40.40 4.13
C THR A 56 13.10 -39.94 4.75
N THR A 57 13.01 -39.36 5.96
CA THR A 57 13.98 -39.34 7.08
C THR A 57 14.72 -38.06 7.51
N GLU A 58 14.57 -36.89 6.90
CA GLU A 58 15.10 -35.61 7.47
C GLU A 58 13.98 -34.64 7.91
N PRO A 59 14.09 -33.97 9.09
CA PRO A 59 13.13 -32.97 9.52
C PRO A 59 13.21 -31.70 8.67
N THR A 60 12.06 -31.22 8.21
CA THR A 60 11.95 -29.97 7.44
C THR A 60 12.43 -28.76 8.25
N ASN A 61 12.96 -27.70 7.60
CA ASN A 61 13.41 -26.47 8.27
C ASN A 61 12.38 -25.88 9.25
N ARG A 62 11.08 -26.01 8.95
CA ARG A 62 9.99 -25.60 9.84
C ARG A 62 9.96 -26.41 11.14
N GLN A 63 10.17 -27.73 11.08
CA GLN A 63 10.20 -28.60 12.26
C GLN A 63 11.39 -28.25 13.17
N ILE A 64 12.56 -27.97 12.59
CA ILE A 64 13.75 -27.55 13.35
C ILE A 64 13.48 -26.21 14.09
N ILE A 65 12.83 -25.26 13.42
CA ILE A 65 12.46 -23.97 14.01
C ILE A 65 11.37 -24.13 15.08
N GLU A 66 10.34 -24.95 14.82
CA GLU A 66 9.30 -25.29 15.80
C GLU A 66 9.89 -25.89 17.08
N GLU A 67 10.78 -26.89 16.94
CA GLU A 67 11.48 -27.51 18.07
C GLU A 67 12.32 -26.51 18.86
N LYS A 68 13.02 -25.60 18.17
CA LYS A 68 13.79 -24.52 18.79
C LYS A 68 12.91 -23.56 19.60
N TYR A 69 11.73 -23.20 19.11
CA TYR A 69 10.78 -22.37 19.86
C TYR A 69 10.21 -23.10 21.07
N ASP A 70 9.83 -24.37 20.90
CA ASP A 70 9.26 -25.19 21.98
C ASP A 70 10.30 -25.45 23.08
N GLN A 71 11.56 -25.69 22.70
CA GLN A 71 12.68 -25.80 23.63
C GLN A 71 12.88 -24.48 24.39
N ARG A 72 12.88 -23.33 23.71
CA ARG A 72 13.03 -22.01 24.35
C ARG A 72 11.91 -21.72 25.35
N ILE A 73 10.66 -22.04 25.02
CA ILE A 73 9.52 -21.88 25.93
C ILE A 73 9.67 -22.83 27.15
N SER A 74 10.09 -24.07 26.91
CA SER A 74 10.35 -25.06 27.97
C SER A 74 11.47 -24.61 28.91
N GLU A 75 12.58 -24.10 28.38
CA GLU A 75 13.70 -23.56 29.16
C GLU A 75 13.26 -22.40 30.06
N LEU A 76 12.47 -21.46 29.52
CA LEU A 76 11.94 -20.34 30.30
C LEU A 76 11.00 -20.79 31.42
N ARG A 77 10.17 -21.81 31.17
CA ARG A 77 9.27 -22.41 32.18
C ARG A 77 10.02 -23.15 33.27
N ASN A 78 11.15 -23.79 32.92
CA ASN A 78 11.96 -24.56 33.84
C ASN A 78 13.00 -23.71 34.60
N GLN A 79 13.04 -22.39 34.36
CA GLN A 79 13.96 -21.48 35.01
C GLN A 79 13.45 -21.05 36.39
N HIS A 80 14.06 -21.56 37.47
CA HIS A 80 13.65 -21.30 38.85
C HIS A 80 14.57 -20.26 39.53
N GLY A 81 13.99 -19.38 40.35
CA GLY A 81 14.70 -18.31 41.08
C GLY A 81 14.70 -16.95 40.37
N GLY A 82 14.95 -15.89 41.14
CA GLY A 82 14.86 -14.49 40.70
C GLY A 82 13.92 -13.67 41.58
N THR A 83 13.98 -12.35 41.45
CA THR A 83 13.06 -11.43 42.11
C THR A 83 11.65 -11.54 41.53
N ASP A 84 10.62 -11.11 42.26
CA ASP A 84 9.22 -11.12 41.80
C ASP A 84 9.07 -10.44 40.43
N LYS A 85 9.81 -9.33 40.23
CA LYS A 85 9.85 -8.61 38.95
C LYS A 85 10.41 -9.46 37.80
N GLU A 86 11.46 -10.24 38.04
CA GLU A 86 12.03 -11.13 37.02
C GLU A 86 11.10 -12.31 36.71
N GLN A 87 10.33 -12.78 37.68
CA GLN A 87 9.32 -13.83 37.46
C GLN A 87 8.13 -13.32 36.64
N ASP A 88 7.68 -12.09 36.90
CA ASP A 88 6.64 -11.43 36.12
C ASP A 88 7.08 -11.17 34.67
N GLU A 89 8.31 -10.66 34.48
CA GLU A 89 8.88 -10.43 33.15
C GLU A 89 9.04 -11.73 32.34
N ARG A 90 9.47 -12.83 32.99
CA ARG A 90 9.54 -14.17 32.36
C ARG A 90 8.16 -14.70 31.99
N SER A 91 7.18 -14.57 32.89
CA SER A 91 5.80 -14.99 32.63
C SER A 91 5.18 -14.22 31.46
N TYR A 92 5.44 -12.90 31.39
CA TYR A 92 5.04 -12.07 30.27
C TYR A 92 5.75 -12.44 28.96
N LEU A 93 7.03 -12.79 29.01
CA LEU A 93 7.79 -13.24 27.84
C LEU A 93 7.27 -14.58 27.30
N ILE A 94 6.99 -15.56 28.16
CA ILE A 94 6.38 -16.85 27.79
C ILE A 94 5.03 -16.62 27.11
N TYR A 95 4.15 -15.82 27.71
CA TYR A 95 2.85 -15.47 27.12
C TYR A 95 2.98 -14.85 25.72
N ARG A 96 3.94 -13.95 25.51
CA ARG A 96 4.19 -13.35 24.18
C ARG A 96 4.72 -14.35 23.16
N LEU A 97 5.67 -15.20 23.56
CA LEU A 97 6.24 -16.22 22.67
C LEU A 97 5.20 -17.24 22.23
N GLU A 98 4.30 -17.65 23.13
CA GLU A 98 3.19 -18.55 22.81
C GLU A 98 2.13 -17.89 21.93
N LYS A 99 1.74 -16.66 22.26
CA LYS A 99 0.71 -15.94 21.50
C LYS A 99 1.11 -15.65 20.06
N ASN A 100 2.37 -15.34 19.83
CA ASN A 100 2.91 -14.99 18.50
C ASN A 100 3.72 -16.13 17.87
N ARG A 101 3.59 -17.37 18.38
CA ARG A 101 4.43 -18.51 17.98
C ARG A 101 4.43 -18.74 16.48
N GLU A 102 3.25 -18.89 15.88
CA GLU A 102 3.12 -19.16 14.44
C GLU A 102 3.64 -18.00 13.58
N ASP A 103 3.34 -16.75 13.96
CA ASP A 103 3.84 -15.57 13.23
C ASP A 103 5.37 -15.50 13.27
N ASN A 104 5.98 -15.74 14.43
CA ASN A 104 7.44 -15.73 14.57
C ASN A 104 8.12 -16.87 13.81
N ILE A 105 7.52 -18.07 13.83
CA ILE A 105 8.01 -19.23 13.07
C ILE A 105 7.90 -18.96 11.57
N PHE A 106 6.77 -18.39 11.13
CA PHE A 106 6.58 -18.00 9.73
C PHE A 106 7.65 -16.99 9.29
N GLU A 107 7.87 -15.93 10.07
CA GLU A 107 8.92 -14.94 9.79
C GLU A 107 10.32 -15.58 9.70
N GLU A 108 10.70 -16.45 10.65
CA GLU A 108 12.01 -17.12 10.68
C GLU A 108 12.19 -18.12 9.53
N VAL A 109 11.11 -18.82 9.13
CA VAL A 109 11.09 -19.70 7.96
C VAL A 109 11.23 -18.90 6.66
N MET A 110 10.65 -17.69 6.61
CA MET A 110 10.68 -16.84 5.42
C MET A 110 11.97 -16.02 5.30
N GLN A 111 12.75 -15.83 6.38
CA GLN A 111 13.99 -15.03 6.35
C GLN A 111 14.96 -15.45 5.22
N PRO A 112 15.31 -16.73 5.01
CA PRO A 112 16.24 -17.12 3.95
C PRO A 112 15.70 -16.80 2.55
N LEU A 113 14.38 -16.93 2.36
CA LEU A 113 13.70 -16.56 1.10
C LEU A 113 13.72 -15.05 0.87
N VAL A 114 13.47 -14.26 1.91
CA VAL A 114 13.57 -12.79 1.86
C VAL A 114 15.01 -12.35 1.58
N GLU A 115 16.02 -13.01 2.15
CA GLU A 115 17.43 -12.76 1.88
C GLU A 115 17.82 -13.13 0.44
N LEU A 116 17.39 -14.28 -0.07
CA LEU A 116 17.63 -14.69 -1.46
C LEU A 116 16.94 -13.75 -2.46
N TYR A 117 15.68 -13.39 -2.22
CA TYR A 117 14.95 -12.42 -3.02
C TYR A 117 15.63 -11.05 -3.04
N ARG A 118 16.17 -10.62 -1.87
CA ARG A 118 16.97 -9.39 -1.76
C ARG A 118 18.26 -9.47 -2.56
N GLN A 119 19.00 -10.58 -2.46
CA GLN A 119 20.22 -10.78 -3.25
C GLN A 119 19.93 -10.74 -4.76
N GLU A 120 18.81 -11.31 -5.20
CA GLU A 120 18.38 -11.24 -6.60
C GLU A 120 18.09 -9.78 -7.02
N GLN A 121 17.34 -9.03 -6.21
CA GLN A 121 17.09 -7.60 -6.48
C GLN A 121 18.39 -6.78 -6.48
N ASP A 122 19.26 -6.99 -5.49
CA ASP A 122 20.53 -6.28 -5.32
C ASP A 122 21.51 -6.53 -6.46
N SER A 123 21.45 -7.70 -7.10
CA SER A 123 22.28 -8.03 -8.26
C SER A 123 21.90 -7.26 -9.53
N LYS A 124 20.64 -6.80 -9.64
CA LYS A 124 20.16 -6.04 -10.81
C LYS A 124 20.78 -4.66 -10.84
N THR A 125 21.27 -4.28 -12.00
CA THR A 125 21.76 -2.94 -12.29
C THR A 125 20.63 -1.91 -12.26
N ILE A 126 20.95 -0.62 -12.08
CA ILE A 126 19.93 0.44 -12.11
C ILE A 126 19.15 0.41 -13.43
N ILE A 127 19.83 0.24 -14.58
CA ILE A 127 19.14 0.24 -15.87
C ILE A 127 18.16 -0.93 -16.01
N GLU A 128 18.48 -2.11 -15.48
CA GLU A 128 17.58 -3.27 -15.48
C GLU A 128 16.35 -3.04 -14.61
N ARG A 129 16.52 -2.36 -13.46
CA ARG A 129 15.43 -2.04 -12.53
C ARG A 129 14.46 -1.00 -13.10
N VAL A 130 14.97 0.00 -13.82
CA VAL A 130 14.15 1.14 -14.30
C VAL A 130 13.66 1.02 -15.74
N LYS A 131 14.08 0.00 -16.51
CA LYS A 131 13.83 -0.11 -17.96
C LYS A 131 12.36 0.08 -18.35
N ASP A 132 11.44 -0.51 -17.59
CA ASP A 132 9.99 -0.50 -17.86
C ASP A 132 9.29 0.72 -17.22
N ALA A 133 10.03 1.49 -16.41
CA ALA A 133 9.60 2.72 -15.75
C ALA A 133 10.09 4.00 -16.45
N MET A 134 10.79 3.87 -17.59
CA MET A 134 11.33 5.01 -18.34
C MET A 134 10.28 5.68 -19.23
N ILE A 135 10.09 6.98 -19.05
CA ILE A 135 9.17 7.81 -19.85
C ILE A 135 9.98 8.85 -20.62
N ASN A 136 9.82 8.95 -21.94
CA ASN A 136 10.50 9.98 -22.73
C ASN A 136 10.10 11.38 -22.28
N THR A 137 11.06 12.30 -22.12
CA THR A 137 10.78 13.74 -21.99
C THR A 137 10.87 14.42 -23.34
N VAL A 138 10.12 15.51 -23.49
CA VAL A 138 9.96 16.18 -24.78
C VAL A 138 10.22 17.67 -24.73
N ASN A 139 10.65 18.23 -25.86
CA ASN A 139 10.80 19.65 -26.14
C ASN A 139 11.65 20.43 -25.11
N TYR A 140 12.66 19.78 -24.54
CA TYR A 140 13.55 20.32 -23.51
C TYR A 140 12.83 20.72 -22.22
N THR A 141 11.76 20.00 -21.87
CA THR A 141 11.00 20.17 -20.63
C THR A 141 11.13 18.94 -19.73
N LYS A 142 10.74 19.06 -18.46
CA LYS A 142 10.63 17.92 -17.53
C LYS A 142 9.29 17.17 -17.66
N ILE A 143 8.62 17.28 -18.82
CA ILE A 143 7.29 16.72 -19.06
C ILE A 143 7.43 15.44 -19.88
N GLY A 144 6.79 14.37 -19.41
CA GLY A 144 6.70 13.10 -20.12
C GLY A 144 5.90 13.22 -21.42
N GLN A 145 6.28 12.43 -22.43
CA GLN A 145 5.59 12.36 -23.71
C GLN A 145 4.13 11.91 -23.51
N GLN A 146 3.19 12.66 -24.09
CA GLN A 146 1.78 12.28 -24.10
C GLN A 146 1.49 11.29 -25.24
N GLU A 147 0.60 10.34 -24.96
CA GLU A 147 0.17 9.35 -25.94
C GLU A 147 -0.43 10.02 -27.19
N GLY A 148 -0.09 9.51 -28.37
CA GLY A 148 -0.53 10.06 -29.65
C GLY A 148 0.18 11.35 -30.11
N LYS A 149 1.00 12.00 -29.28
CA LYS A 149 1.76 13.20 -29.67
C LYS A 149 3.21 12.86 -30.02
N LYS A 150 3.57 13.07 -31.29
CA LYS A 150 4.98 13.05 -31.73
C LYS A 150 5.61 14.41 -31.43
N GLN A 151 6.51 14.44 -30.45
CA GLN A 151 7.27 15.63 -30.06
C GLN A 151 8.77 15.28 -30.05
N GLN A 152 9.63 16.30 -30.06
CA GLN A 152 11.07 16.06 -30.02
C GLN A 152 11.44 15.45 -28.68
N ILE A 153 11.99 14.24 -28.67
CA ILE A 153 12.49 13.59 -27.45
C ILE A 153 13.80 14.26 -27.06
N THR A 154 13.90 14.70 -25.81
CA THR A 154 15.06 15.45 -25.29
C THR A 154 15.66 14.83 -24.03
N GLY A 155 15.16 13.67 -23.60
CA GLY A 155 15.63 12.94 -22.43
C GLY A 155 14.60 11.93 -21.93
N LYS A 156 14.70 11.56 -20.65
CA LYS A 156 13.83 10.58 -19.99
C LYS A 156 13.54 10.96 -18.54
N LEU A 157 12.39 10.51 -18.03
CA LEU A 157 12.05 10.41 -16.62
C LEU A 157 12.05 8.95 -16.21
N ILE A 158 12.30 8.69 -14.94
CA ILE A 158 12.02 7.41 -14.30
C ILE A 158 10.81 7.64 -13.40
N ASP A 159 9.73 6.90 -13.63
CA ASP A 159 8.58 6.88 -12.74
C ASP A 159 8.71 5.68 -11.79
N LEU A 160 9.21 5.93 -10.57
CA LEU A 160 9.42 4.90 -9.56
C LEU A 160 8.13 4.11 -9.25
N SER A 161 6.97 4.69 -9.52
CA SER A 161 5.67 4.04 -9.32
C SER A 161 5.35 2.93 -10.34
N LEU A 162 6.03 2.93 -11.48
CA LEU A 162 5.91 1.92 -12.55
C LEU A 162 6.92 0.79 -12.44
N MET A 163 7.84 0.84 -11.47
CA MET A 163 8.80 -0.23 -11.22
C MET A 163 8.11 -1.45 -10.61
N ASP A 164 8.60 -2.64 -10.95
CA ASP A 164 8.10 -3.90 -10.38
C ASP A 164 8.51 -4.03 -8.91
N GLU A 165 9.73 -3.64 -8.56
CA GLU A 165 10.21 -3.56 -7.19
C GLU A 165 9.88 -2.21 -6.51
N ASP A 166 10.20 -2.08 -5.24
CA ASP A 166 10.06 -0.87 -4.43
C ASP A 166 11.34 -0.55 -3.61
N ASN A 167 12.43 -1.26 -3.87
CA ASN A 167 13.68 -1.12 -3.13
C ASN A 167 14.58 0.01 -3.66
N LEU A 168 14.49 0.41 -4.92
CA LEU A 168 15.25 1.55 -5.42
C LEU A 168 14.67 2.88 -4.89
N CYS A 169 15.53 3.73 -4.32
CA CYS A 169 15.18 5.10 -3.95
C CYS A 169 16.21 6.10 -4.49
N VAL A 170 15.80 7.36 -4.55
CA VAL A 170 16.63 8.48 -5.04
C VAL A 170 16.66 9.58 -3.98
N VAL A 171 17.86 9.92 -3.51
CA VAL A 171 18.11 11.11 -2.70
C VAL A 171 18.42 12.25 -3.66
N ASP A 172 17.65 13.33 -3.59
CA ASP A 172 17.82 14.54 -4.38
C ASP A 172 18.40 15.64 -3.51
N ILE A 173 19.56 16.16 -3.93
CA ILE A 173 20.26 17.24 -3.25
C ILE A 173 20.15 18.49 -4.11
N ASP A 174 19.33 19.42 -3.63
CA ASP A 174 19.11 20.73 -4.25
C ASP A 174 20.05 21.78 -3.64
N ILE A 175 21.18 22.02 -4.30
CA ILE A 175 22.13 23.07 -3.87
C ILE A 175 21.55 24.45 -4.19
N HIS A 176 21.62 25.36 -3.21
CA HIS A 176 21.01 26.67 -3.32
C HIS A 176 21.69 27.52 -4.41
N LYS A 177 20.88 28.22 -5.20
CA LYS A 177 21.31 28.91 -6.44
C LYS A 177 21.95 30.28 -6.20
N ASP A 178 21.96 30.76 -4.96
CA ASP A 178 22.61 32.00 -4.53
C ASP A 178 24.13 31.86 -4.38
N LYS A 179 24.64 30.62 -4.31
CA LYS A 179 26.08 30.30 -4.25
C LYS A 179 26.77 30.51 -5.59
N SER A 180 28.09 30.73 -5.56
CA SER A 180 28.91 30.77 -6.78
C SER A 180 29.01 29.38 -7.43
N ILE A 181 29.39 29.32 -8.72
CA ILE A 181 29.56 28.02 -9.42
C ILE A 181 30.66 27.18 -8.74
N GLU A 182 31.75 27.83 -8.31
CA GLU A 182 32.86 27.18 -7.61
C GLU A 182 32.42 26.62 -6.25
N GLU A 183 31.57 27.35 -5.53
CA GLU A 183 30.99 26.88 -4.26
C GLU A 183 30.05 25.69 -4.47
N ILE A 184 29.18 25.76 -5.49
CA ILE A 184 28.28 24.65 -5.85
C ILE A 184 29.09 23.39 -6.20
N ASP A 185 30.14 23.54 -6.99
CA ASP A 185 31.02 22.43 -7.37
C ASP A 185 31.77 21.85 -6.18
N LYS A 186 32.25 22.71 -5.26
CA LYS A 186 32.90 22.28 -4.01
C LYS A 186 31.93 21.51 -3.10
N ILE A 187 30.72 22.02 -2.90
CA ILE A 187 29.68 21.35 -2.08
C ILE A 187 29.37 19.98 -2.69
N ARG A 188 29.11 19.93 -3.99
CA ARG A 188 28.82 18.67 -4.70
C ARG A 188 29.96 17.67 -4.60
N GLN A 189 31.22 18.09 -4.74
CA GLN A 189 32.36 17.20 -4.62
C GLN A 189 32.52 16.66 -3.19
N ASN A 190 32.39 17.51 -2.17
CA ASN A 190 32.42 17.06 -0.77
C ASN A 190 31.33 16.04 -0.46
N LEU A 191 30.13 16.21 -1.02
CA LEU A 191 29.04 15.24 -0.89
C LEU A 191 29.42 13.91 -1.56
N ILE A 192 29.91 13.94 -2.79
CA ILE A 192 30.35 12.74 -3.53
C ILE A 192 31.45 12.00 -2.75
N ASP A 193 32.44 12.72 -2.21
CA ASP A 193 33.56 12.14 -1.47
C ASP A 193 33.13 11.47 -0.16
N SER A 194 31.95 11.84 0.38
CA SER A 194 31.38 11.22 1.59
C SER A 194 30.60 9.93 1.33
N LEU A 195 30.19 9.70 0.08
CA LEU A 195 29.28 8.61 -0.28
C LEU A 195 29.99 7.26 -0.40
N PRO A 196 29.28 6.14 -0.13
CA PRO A 196 29.76 4.82 -0.50
C PRO A 196 30.02 4.71 -2.01
N PRO A 197 30.97 3.85 -2.47
CA PRO A 197 31.33 3.74 -3.87
C PRO A 197 30.23 3.09 -4.75
N ASN A 198 29.37 2.27 -4.14
CA ASN A 198 28.29 1.52 -4.76
C ASN A 198 26.97 2.32 -4.73
N VAL A 199 26.95 3.50 -5.33
CA VAL A 199 25.71 4.30 -5.53
C VAL A 199 25.64 4.78 -6.97
N GLY A 200 24.44 5.02 -7.50
CA GLY A 200 24.31 5.67 -8.80
C GLY A 200 24.30 7.19 -8.66
N LEU A 201 25.13 7.92 -9.39
CA LEU A 201 25.25 9.37 -9.24
C LEU A 201 24.88 10.11 -10.53
N VAL A 202 24.01 11.13 -10.40
CA VAL A 202 23.62 12.00 -11.50
C VAL A 202 23.69 13.45 -11.07
N LYS A 203 24.49 14.27 -11.76
CA LYS A 203 24.49 15.72 -11.61
C LYS A 203 23.17 16.27 -12.15
N THR A 204 22.47 17.09 -11.38
CA THR A 204 21.21 17.70 -11.82
C THR A 204 21.47 18.93 -12.70
N ALA A 205 20.45 19.33 -13.46
CA ALA A 205 20.54 20.46 -14.38
C ALA A 205 21.02 21.77 -13.74
N HIS A 206 20.74 21.98 -12.44
CA HIS A 206 21.11 23.19 -11.71
C HIS A 206 22.34 23.02 -10.81
N GLY A 207 23.08 21.91 -10.95
CA GLY A 207 24.33 21.68 -10.22
C GLY A 207 24.17 20.89 -8.91
N GLY A 208 22.96 20.48 -8.55
CA GLY A 208 22.69 19.53 -7.47
C GLY A 208 23.09 18.09 -7.82
N LEU A 209 22.60 17.13 -7.03
CA LEU A 209 22.98 15.72 -7.14
C LEU A 209 21.80 14.78 -6.86
N HIS A 210 21.52 13.86 -7.77
CA HIS A 210 20.70 12.68 -7.46
C HIS A 210 21.63 11.51 -7.08
N ILE A 211 21.25 10.79 -6.02
CA ILE A 211 21.94 9.60 -5.53
C ILE A 211 20.95 8.45 -5.53
N TYR A 212 21.23 7.42 -6.31
CA TYR A 212 20.43 6.21 -6.42
C TYR A 212 21.00 5.15 -5.48
N CYS A 213 20.17 4.66 -4.57
CA CYS A 213 20.54 3.72 -3.51
C CYS A 213 19.38 2.77 -3.18
N ASN A 214 19.66 1.75 -2.38
CA ASN A 214 18.64 0.80 -1.91
C ASN A 214 17.95 1.31 -0.63
N LYS A 215 16.62 1.29 -0.61
CA LYS A 215 15.78 1.63 0.54
C LYS A 215 16.04 0.67 1.70
N ASN A 216 16.20 -0.62 1.44
CA ASN A 216 16.45 -1.67 2.44
C ASN A 216 15.51 -1.58 3.65
N PHE A 217 14.20 -1.55 3.38
CA PHE A 217 13.12 -1.45 4.39
C PHE A 217 13.10 -0.16 5.21
N TYR A 218 13.92 0.83 4.86
CA TYR A 218 13.88 2.14 5.52
C TYR A 218 12.48 2.76 5.37
N LEU A 219 11.79 2.92 6.51
CA LEU A 219 10.39 3.31 6.54
C LEU A 219 10.27 4.83 6.42
N LEU A 220 9.78 5.28 5.26
CA LEU A 220 9.48 6.68 5.00
C LEU A 220 7.99 6.99 5.23
N PRO A 221 7.63 8.18 5.71
CA PRO A 221 6.23 8.58 5.99
C PRO A 221 5.34 8.72 4.75
N SER A 222 5.92 8.87 3.56
CA SER A 222 5.20 9.07 2.30
C SER A 222 6.02 8.59 1.09
N ASN A 223 5.34 8.31 -0.03
CA ASN A 223 5.97 7.97 -1.33
C ASN A 223 6.72 9.14 -1.95
N ARG A 224 6.36 10.37 -1.58
CA ARG A 224 6.88 11.57 -2.22
C ARG A 224 7.16 12.59 -1.15
N ASN A 225 8.45 12.76 -0.91
CA ASN A 225 9.04 13.94 -0.29
C ASN A 225 8.66 14.13 1.19
N VAL A 226 9.55 13.65 2.05
CA VAL A 226 9.89 14.37 3.27
C VAL A 226 11.02 15.27 2.89
N LYS A 227 10.88 16.58 3.08
CA LYS A 227 12.04 17.46 3.09
C LYS A 227 12.92 17.01 4.25
N VAL A 228 13.98 16.29 3.93
CA VAL A 228 14.78 15.51 4.89
C VAL A 228 15.62 16.45 5.74
N ALA A 229 16.26 17.41 5.08
CA ALA A 229 17.07 18.43 5.73
C ALA A 229 17.05 19.71 4.90
N VAL A 230 17.09 20.84 5.59
CA VAL A 230 17.32 22.16 5.02
C VAL A 230 18.58 22.69 5.67
N THR A 231 19.62 22.95 4.88
CA THR A 231 20.85 23.59 5.36
C THR A 231 20.95 24.99 4.78
N ASP A 232 21.98 25.76 5.17
CA ASP A 232 22.24 27.09 4.60
C ASP A 232 22.77 27.06 3.15
N SER A 233 23.00 25.87 2.60
CA SER A 233 23.66 25.68 1.29
C SER A 233 22.96 24.71 0.36
N PHE A 234 22.18 23.76 0.87
CA PHE A 234 21.45 22.78 0.09
C PHE A 234 20.30 22.15 0.88
N ASP A 235 19.31 21.66 0.15
CA ASP A 235 18.18 20.89 0.68
C ASP A 235 18.33 19.42 0.26
N ILE A 236 17.86 18.51 1.11
CA ILE A 236 17.82 17.07 0.81
C ILE A 236 16.36 16.61 0.77
N ASP A 237 15.97 15.98 -0.33
CA ASP A 237 14.69 15.32 -0.52
C ASP A 237 14.91 13.83 -0.84
N VAL A 238 13.95 12.96 -0.48
CA VAL A 238 14.00 11.53 -0.82
C VAL A 238 12.75 11.11 -1.60
N PHE A 239 12.99 10.40 -2.70
CA PHE A 239 12.00 9.80 -3.58
C PHE A 239 12.08 8.28 -3.49
N ALA A 240 11.00 7.65 -3.03
CA ALA A 240 10.91 6.19 -2.92
C ALA A 240 9.48 5.71 -3.16
N LYS A 241 9.30 4.44 -3.49
CA LYS A 241 7.98 3.81 -3.54
C LYS A 241 7.71 3.13 -2.18
N MET A 242 6.75 3.64 -1.40
CA MET A 242 6.21 2.96 -0.21
C MET A 242 4.89 2.23 -0.52
N THR A 243 4.06 2.82 -1.39
CA THR A 243 2.81 2.21 -1.89
C THR A 243 2.69 2.51 -3.38
N LYS A 244 2.22 1.54 -4.17
CA LYS A 244 1.98 1.74 -5.61
C LYS A 244 0.77 2.62 -5.84
N TYR A 245 -0.29 2.35 -5.08
CA TYR A 245 -1.58 3.01 -5.19
C TYR A 245 -1.74 4.11 -4.14
N LYS A 246 -2.57 5.09 -4.47
CA LYS A 246 -2.96 6.16 -3.56
C LYS A 246 -3.84 5.55 -2.49
N ILE A 247 -3.58 5.91 -1.24
CA ILE A 247 -4.45 5.54 -0.13
C ILE A 247 -5.41 6.70 0.10
N GLU A 248 -6.69 6.46 -0.14
CA GLU A 248 -7.78 7.36 0.22
C GLU A 248 -8.70 6.63 1.18
N ASN A 249 -9.05 7.28 2.28
CA ASN A 249 -9.96 6.71 3.28
C ASN A 249 -9.54 5.33 3.82
N GLY A 250 -8.22 5.05 3.85
CA GLY A 250 -7.69 3.77 4.32
C GLY A 250 -7.75 2.63 3.33
N LEU A 251 -8.20 2.90 2.11
CA LEU A 251 -8.28 1.93 1.04
C LEU A 251 -7.34 2.35 -0.09
N GLU A 252 -6.68 1.37 -0.70
CA GLU A 252 -5.95 1.60 -1.94
C GLU A 252 -6.95 1.91 -3.06
N THR A 253 -6.75 3.03 -3.75
CA THR A 253 -7.50 3.36 -4.95
C THR A 253 -6.85 2.72 -6.18
N LYS A 254 -7.42 2.94 -7.36
CA LYS A 254 -6.79 2.54 -8.62
C LYS A 254 -5.75 3.56 -9.11
N ASP A 255 -5.65 4.71 -8.44
CA ASP A 255 -4.76 5.78 -8.85
C ASP A 255 -3.34 5.52 -8.36
N ILE A 256 -2.38 5.60 -9.27
CA ILE A 256 -0.97 5.39 -8.96
C ILE A 256 -0.40 6.67 -8.33
N VAL A 257 0.38 6.53 -7.25
CA VAL A 257 1.10 7.66 -6.67
C VAL A 257 2.31 7.98 -7.53
N GLN A 258 2.13 8.92 -8.46
CA GLN A 258 3.20 9.32 -9.37
C GLN A 258 4.43 9.83 -8.60
N ASN A 259 5.56 9.19 -8.87
CA ASN A 259 6.84 9.54 -8.28
C ASN A 259 7.92 9.53 -9.37
N ARG A 260 8.22 10.70 -9.91
CA ARG A 260 9.04 10.86 -11.11
C ARG A 260 10.32 11.62 -10.80
N VAL A 261 11.43 11.05 -11.24
CA VAL A 261 12.76 11.68 -11.20
C VAL A 261 13.30 11.81 -12.61
N VAL A 262 14.13 12.83 -12.85
CA VAL A 262 14.74 13.03 -14.17
C VAL A 262 15.93 12.09 -14.33
N ALA A 263 15.97 11.35 -15.44
CA ALA A 263 17.05 10.41 -15.75
C ALA A 263 18.28 11.15 -16.30
N PRO A 264 19.49 10.57 -16.21
CA PRO A 264 20.68 11.13 -16.85
C PRO A 264 20.51 11.21 -18.38
N ASN A 265 21.37 11.99 -19.02
CA ASN A 265 21.32 12.30 -20.46
C ASN A 265 20.09 13.10 -20.90
N THR A 266 19.34 13.68 -19.94
CA THR A 266 18.21 14.55 -20.22
C THR A 266 18.65 16.00 -20.36
N SER A 267 18.24 16.66 -21.45
CA SER A 267 18.48 18.08 -21.69
C SER A 267 17.22 18.89 -21.43
N ILE A 268 17.33 19.97 -20.65
CA ILE A 268 16.26 20.94 -20.40
C ILE A 268 16.67 22.33 -20.89
N ARG A 269 15.70 23.18 -21.25
CA ARG A 269 15.95 24.55 -21.66
C ARG A 269 15.20 25.52 -20.80
N GLU A 270 15.91 26.53 -20.33
CA GLU A 270 15.37 27.62 -19.51
C GLU A 270 15.81 28.96 -20.10
N THR A 271 15.01 30.00 -19.87
CA THR A 271 15.36 31.36 -20.27
C THR A 271 15.87 32.11 -19.04
N LYS A 272 17.14 32.52 -19.07
CA LYS A 272 17.77 33.32 -18.00
C LYS A 272 18.32 34.60 -18.63
N ASN A 273 17.97 35.77 -18.09
CA ASN A 273 18.39 37.08 -18.61
C ASN A 273 18.16 37.25 -20.12
N ASN A 274 16.97 36.85 -20.62
CA ASN A 274 16.61 36.85 -22.05
C ASN A 274 17.50 35.97 -22.96
N GLN A 275 18.35 35.12 -22.39
CA GLN A 275 19.14 34.13 -23.13
C GLN A 275 18.62 32.72 -22.83
N ARG A 276 18.53 31.90 -23.89
CA ARG A 276 18.09 30.51 -23.77
C ARG A 276 19.29 29.64 -23.41
N VAL A 277 19.29 29.08 -22.21
CA VAL A 277 20.33 28.19 -21.72
C VAL A 277 19.83 26.75 -21.80
N THR A 278 20.68 25.84 -22.27
CA THR A 278 20.40 24.39 -22.23
C THR A 278 21.20 23.79 -21.09
N LEU A 279 20.52 23.15 -20.14
CA LEU A 279 21.10 22.46 -19.00
C LEU A 279 20.94 20.95 -19.20
N LYS A 280 21.81 20.16 -18.57
CA LYS A 280 21.82 18.70 -18.72
C LYS A 280 21.87 17.99 -17.38
N TYR A 281 21.18 16.86 -17.31
CA TYR A 281 21.39 15.85 -16.30
C TYR A 281 22.48 14.89 -16.79
N GLU A 282 23.52 14.70 -16.00
CA GLU A 282 24.73 13.97 -16.43
C GLU A 282 25.09 12.90 -15.41
N ALA A 283 25.29 11.68 -15.86
CA ALA A 283 25.80 10.62 -14.99
C ALA A 283 27.23 10.98 -14.54
N VAL A 284 27.50 10.87 -13.24
CA VAL A 284 28.82 11.18 -12.66
C VAL A 284 29.69 9.93 -12.61
N ASN A 285 29.08 8.76 -12.44
CA ASN A 285 29.74 7.47 -12.48
C ASN A 285 29.02 6.53 -13.48
N ASP A 286 29.37 5.24 -13.46
CA ASP A 286 28.72 4.20 -14.27
C ASP A 286 27.32 3.88 -13.74
N TRP A 287 26.46 4.89 -13.73
CA TRP A 287 25.11 4.87 -13.16
C TRP A 287 24.27 3.73 -13.75
N GLU A 288 24.39 3.46 -15.06
CA GLU A 288 23.58 2.43 -15.72
C GLU A 288 23.87 1.04 -15.15
N ASN A 289 25.15 0.71 -14.95
CA ASN A 289 25.60 -0.61 -14.52
C ASN A 289 25.81 -0.74 -13.01
N ALA A 290 25.57 0.32 -12.23
CA ALA A 290 25.67 0.27 -10.78
C ALA A 290 24.67 -0.77 -10.22
N SER A 291 25.18 -1.70 -9.44
CA SER A 291 24.44 -2.75 -8.73
C SER A 291 24.95 -2.86 -7.29
N HIS A 292 24.34 -3.75 -6.49
CA HIS A 292 24.65 -3.91 -5.07
C HIS A 292 24.69 -2.57 -4.33
N LEU A 293 23.67 -1.74 -4.59
CA LEU A 293 23.68 -0.35 -4.16
C LEU A 293 23.73 -0.24 -2.64
N ALA A 294 24.45 0.77 -2.13
CA ALA A 294 24.48 1.09 -0.72
C ALA A 294 23.07 1.38 -0.19
N SER A 295 22.88 1.19 1.11
CA SER A 295 21.58 1.43 1.73
C SER A 295 21.34 2.91 1.99
N LEU A 296 20.08 3.34 1.96
CA LEU A 296 19.67 4.68 2.35
C LEU A 296 20.12 5.00 3.77
N ARG A 297 19.99 4.03 4.69
CA ARG A 297 20.45 4.17 6.08
C ARG A 297 21.95 4.46 6.16
N GLU A 298 22.77 3.71 5.44
CA GLU A 298 24.23 3.92 5.43
C GLU A 298 24.61 5.34 4.98
N ILE A 299 23.89 5.89 4.01
CA ILE A 299 24.11 7.26 3.52
C ILE A 299 23.68 8.29 4.57
N LEU A 300 22.48 8.13 5.13
CA LEU A 300 21.92 9.11 6.08
C LEU A 300 22.64 9.08 7.44
N ASP A 301 23.04 7.90 7.93
CA ASP A 301 23.81 7.74 9.17
C ASP A 301 25.16 8.47 9.07
N LYS A 302 25.83 8.39 7.92
CA LYS A 302 27.09 9.14 7.66
C LYS A 302 26.90 10.65 7.73
N TRP A 303 25.72 11.14 7.38
CA TRP A 303 25.36 12.55 7.48
C TRP A 303 24.70 12.91 8.83
N ASN A 304 24.56 11.94 9.74
CA ASN A 304 23.88 12.08 11.01
C ASN A 304 22.43 12.61 10.85
N ILE A 305 21.73 12.07 9.85
CA ILE A 305 20.33 12.36 9.55
C ILE A 305 19.52 11.11 9.87
N ASP A 306 18.52 11.24 10.75
CA ASP A 306 17.55 10.18 10.98
C ASP A 306 16.14 10.71 10.67
N ILE A 307 15.55 10.14 9.63
CA ILE A 307 14.17 10.38 9.21
C ILE A 307 13.36 9.08 9.20
N GLU A 308 13.92 8.03 9.80
CA GLU A 308 13.28 6.73 9.82
C GLU A 308 12.07 6.80 10.72
N MET A 309 10.92 6.45 10.15
CA MET A 309 9.73 6.30 10.96
C MET A 309 9.87 5.04 11.82
N SER A 310 9.63 5.19 13.12
CA SER A 310 9.53 4.00 13.98
C SER A 310 8.42 3.09 13.46
N TYR A 311 8.62 1.78 13.55
CA TYR A 311 7.57 0.82 13.15
C TYR A 311 6.23 1.11 13.85
N LYS A 312 6.28 1.59 15.09
CA LYS A 312 5.10 1.98 15.87
C LYS A 312 4.35 3.15 15.21
N ASP A 313 5.07 4.17 14.76
CA ASP A 313 4.47 5.34 14.10
C ASP A 313 3.94 4.97 12.71
N TYR A 314 4.63 4.07 12.00
CA TYR A 314 4.17 3.55 10.71
C TYR A 314 2.89 2.74 10.87
N ALA A 315 2.86 1.79 11.80
CA ALA A 315 1.67 1.02 12.15
C ALA A 315 0.52 1.93 12.59
N GLN A 316 0.82 3.00 13.34
CA GLN A 316 -0.18 3.99 13.75
C GLN A 316 -0.70 4.80 12.56
N GLN A 317 0.16 5.20 11.62
CA GLN A 317 -0.25 5.91 10.41
C GLN A 317 -1.15 5.03 9.53
N GLN A 318 -0.80 3.74 9.39
CA GLN A 318 -1.64 2.77 8.68
C GLN A 318 -2.97 2.57 9.39
N HIS A 319 -2.96 2.43 10.71
CA HIS A 319 -4.18 2.39 11.51
C HIS A 319 -5.04 3.64 11.31
N ASP A 320 -4.45 4.84 11.30
CA ASP A 320 -5.18 6.09 11.09
C ASP A 320 -5.75 6.19 9.68
N ARG A 321 -5.05 5.67 8.69
CA ARG A 321 -5.57 5.57 7.32
C ARG A 321 -6.77 4.63 7.30
N ILE A 322 -6.64 3.41 7.80
CA ILE A 322 -7.65 2.34 7.73
C ILE A 322 -8.89 2.66 8.58
N TYR A 323 -8.70 3.13 9.81
CA TYR A 323 -9.77 3.27 10.81
C TYR A 323 -10.12 4.74 11.12
N GLY A 324 -9.25 5.68 10.79
CA GLY A 324 -9.42 7.10 11.15
C GLY A 324 -10.23 7.91 10.15
N VAL A 325 -10.56 7.35 8.97
CA VAL A 325 -11.38 8.05 7.98
C VAL A 325 -12.85 7.68 8.11
N GLN A 326 -13.65 8.72 8.31
CA GLN A 326 -15.04 8.65 8.72
C GLN A 326 -15.89 9.53 7.80
N ILE A 327 -15.53 9.54 6.52
CA ILE A 327 -16.21 10.25 5.45
C ILE A 327 -16.62 9.19 4.41
N ASN A 328 -17.88 9.21 4.00
CA ASN A 328 -18.43 8.32 2.99
C ASN A 328 -18.16 8.85 1.58
N ASP A 329 -18.43 8.02 0.56
CA ASP A 329 -18.15 8.36 -0.85
C ASP A 329 -18.97 9.58 -1.36
N ASP A 330 -20.06 9.93 -0.67
CA ASP A 330 -20.88 11.12 -0.92
C ASP A 330 -20.38 12.38 -0.18
N GLY A 331 -19.28 12.28 0.57
CA GLY A 331 -18.71 13.36 1.35
C GLY A 331 -19.36 13.59 2.72
N ALA A 332 -20.34 12.76 3.12
CA ALA A 332 -20.95 12.85 4.45
C ALA A 332 -20.07 12.23 5.54
N ILE A 333 -20.10 12.81 6.74
CA ILE A 333 -19.42 12.21 7.91
C ILE A 333 -20.23 10.98 8.35
N GLU A 334 -19.53 9.85 8.51
CA GLU A 334 -20.12 8.60 8.97
C GLU A 334 -20.75 8.76 10.37
N GLN A 335 -21.90 8.15 10.58
CA GLN A 335 -22.55 8.16 11.89
C GLN A 335 -21.77 7.27 12.87
N MET A 336 -21.41 7.81 14.02
CA MET A 336 -20.80 7.04 15.10
C MET A 336 -21.84 6.11 15.73
N ASN A 337 -21.50 4.83 15.90
CA ASN A 337 -22.41 3.88 16.56
C ASN A 337 -22.43 4.06 18.09
N ASP A 338 -23.50 3.57 18.71
CA ASP A 338 -23.79 3.81 20.13
C ASP A 338 -22.73 3.20 21.07
N GLU A 339 -22.18 2.03 20.75
CA GLU A 339 -21.13 1.38 21.54
C GLU A 339 -19.86 2.26 21.60
N LEU A 340 -19.41 2.78 20.45
CA LEU A 340 -18.26 3.67 20.37
C LEU A 340 -18.57 5.05 20.96
N ALA A 341 -19.78 5.57 20.76
CA ALA A 341 -20.20 6.85 21.29
C ALA A 341 -20.23 6.83 22.83
N GLN A 342 -20.76 5.77 23.44
CA GLN A 342 -20.75 5.58 24.88
C GLN A 342 -19.32 5.48 25.40
N ALA A 343 -18.50 4.63 24.78
CA ALA A 343 -17.09 4.50 25.17
C ALA A 343 -16.33 5.83 25.08
N CYS A 344 -16.67 6.68 24.10
CA CYS A 344 -16.12 8.03 24.01
C CYS A 344 -16.56 8.90 25.19
N VAL A 345 -17.85 8.92 25.52
CA VAL A 345 -18.41 9.69 26.65
C VAL A 345 -17.80 9.26 27.98
N ASP A 346 -17.65 7.95 28.20
CA ASP A 346 -17.06 7.37 29.43
C ASP A 346 -15.57 7.73 29.57
N GLY A 347 -14.90 7.94 28.45
CA GLY A 347 -13.50 8.35 28.37
C GLY A 347 -13.25 9.83 28.64
N LEU A 348 -14.27 10.69 28.53
CA LEU A 348 -14.18 12.15 28.74
C LEU A 348 -14.15 12.50 30.23
N LYS A 349 -13.10 12.04 30.92
CA LYS A 349 -12.86 12.29 32.34
C LYS A 349 -11.40 12.66 32.57
N ASN A 350 -11.17 13.41 33.64
CA ASN A 350 -9.85 13.88 34.07
C ASN A 350 -9.10 14.75 33.03
N LEU A 351 -9.83 15.42 32.14
CA LEU A 351 -9.26 16.33 31.15
C LEU A 351 -9.12 17.76 31.71
N GLU A 352 -8.07 18.46 31.30
CA GLU A 352 -7.97 19.92 31.45
C GLU A 352 -8.55 20.60 30.20
N ILE A 353 -9.60 21.41 30.39
CA ILE A 353 -10.40 21.96 29.30
C ILE A 353 -10.24 23.48 29.22
N HIS A 354 -9.81 23.92 28.04
CA HIS A 354 -9.47 25.30 27.73
C HIS A 354 -10.53 25.96 26.85
N ASN A 355 -10.56 27.29 26.85
CA ASN A 355 -11.54 28.06 26.08
C ASN A 355 -11.17 28.17 24.60
N TYR A 356 -9.90 28.45 24.32
CA TYR A 356 -9.44 28.77 22.98
C TYR A 356 -9.04 27.50 22.22
N PRO A 357 -9.37 27.41 20.92
CA PRO A 357 -8.95 26.29 20.09
C PRO A 357 -7.45 26.37 19.85
N GLN A 358 -6.71 25.42 20.42
CA GLN A 358 -5.37 25.05 20.01
C GLN A 358 -5.43 23.76 19.17
N PRO A 359 -4.34 23.39 18.47
CA PRO A 359 -4.21 22.05 17.93
C PRO A 359 -4.56 21.00 18.99
N ILE A 360 -5.41 20.03 18.62
CA ILE A 360 -6.01 19.09 19.59
C ILE A 360 -4.99 18.20 20.30
N ASN A 361 -3.78 18.07 19.78
CA ASN A 361 -2.68 17.37 20.42
C ASN A 361 -2.01 18.19 21.54
N MET A 362 -2.23 19.50 21.58
CA MET A 362 -1.67 20.40 22.59
C MET A 362 -2.66 20.61 23.75
N GLU A 363 -3.90 20.99 23.46
CA GLU A 363 -4.91 21.27 24.49
C GLU A 363 -6.31 20.81 24.04
N VAL A 364 -7.12 20.37 24.99
CA VAL A 364 -8.54 20.09 24.76
C VAL A 364 -9.33 21.39 24.89
N SER A 365 -10.02 21.78 23.83
CA SER A 365 -10.92 22.93 23.87
C SER A 365 -12.36 22.52 24.17
N LEU A 366 -13.07 23.37 24.92
CA LEU A 366 -14.49 23.15 25.21
C LEU A 366 -15.33 23.05 23.92
N LEU A 367 -14.98 23.86 22.91
CA LEU A 367 -15.60 23.79 21.58
C LEU A 367 -15.44 22.40 20.94
N SER A 368 -14.24 21.81 21.00
CA SER A 368 -13.99 20.49 20.40
C SER A 368 -14.80 19.38 21.06
N ILE A 369 -15.00 19.44 22.38
CA ILE A 369 -15.86 18.50 23.10
C ILE A 369 -17.32 18.66 22.65
N PHE A 370 -17.82 19.89 22.57
CA PHE A 370 -19.19 20.13 22.12
C PHE A 370 -19.43 19.70 20.67
N CYS A 371 -18.53 20.02 19.73
CA CYS A 371 -18.60 19.48 18.37
C CYS A 371 -18.75 17.95 18.38
N GLY A 372 -18.00 17.28 19.24
CA GLY A 372 -18.07 15.83 19.43
C GLY A 372 -19.43 15.36 19.92
N LEU A 373 -19.87 15.90 21.06
CA LEU A 373 -21.11 15.45 21.70
C LEU A 373 -22.36 15.76 20.88
N TYR A 374 -22.45 16.93 20.25
CA TYR A 374 -23.57 17.25 19.35
C TYR A 374 -23.58 16.39 18.08
N GLY A 375 -22.43 15.81 17.72
CA GLY A 375 -22.34 14.80 16.66
C GLY A 375 -22.90 13.43 17.04
N ILE A 376 -23.11 13.14 18.32
CA ILE A 376 -23.70 11.88 18.77
C ILE A 376 -25.21 11.93 18.53
N THR A 377 -25.70 10.97 17.75
CA THR A 377 -27.12 10.87 17.37
C THR A 377 -27.99 10.37 18.52
N ASN A 378 -27.51 9.39 19.30
CA ASN A 378 -28.22 8.90 20.48
C ASN A 378 -28.30 9.99 21.56
N GLU A 379 -29.52 10.46 21.82
CA GLU A 379 -29.77 11.60 22.70
C GLU A 379 -29.41 11.33 24.16
N SER A 380 -29.58 10.08 24.62
CA SER A 380 -29.26 9.69 26.00
C SER A 380 -27.76 9.77 26.24
N ILE A 381 -26.97 9.20 25.32
CA ILE A 381 -25.50 9.22 25.38
C ILE A 381 -25.00 10.66 25.30
N ARG A 382 -25.56 11.47 24.38
CA ARG A 382 -25.24 12.89 24.25
C ARG A 382 -25.52 13.65 25.55
N ALA A 383 -26.71 13.48 26.13
CA ALA A 383 -27.10 14.16 27.36
C ALA A 383 -26.21 13.77 28.55
N GLU A 384 -25.83 12.49 28.64
CA GLU A 384 -24.84 12.03 29.61
C GLU A 384 -23.49 12.72 29.42
N GLY A 385 -22.96 12.72 28.19
CA GLY A 385 -21.70 13.39 27.86
C GLY A 385 -21.71 14.87 28.24
N MET A 386 -22.81 15.58 27.99
CA MET A 386 -22.96 16.99 28.38
C MET A 386 -22.90 17.20 29.90
N ARG A 387 -23.48 16.28 30.70
CA ARG A 387 -23.39 16.33 32.17
C ARG A 387 -21.96 16.04 32.65
N ASN A 388 -21.29 15.08 32.00
CA ASN A 388 -19.97 14.62 32.36
C ASN A 388 -18.89 15.71 32.23
N ILE A 389 -19.06 16.69 31.32
CA ILE A 389 -18.09 17.77 31.09
C ILE A 389 -17.69 18.45 32.40
N ARG A 390 -18.67 18.99 33.15
CA ARG A 390 -18.39 19.70 34.40
C ARG A 390 -18.20 18.77 35.59
N GLN A 391 -18.72 17.56 35.53
CA GLN A 391 -18.69 16.62 36.64
C GLN A 391 -17.33 15.92 36.79
N PHE A 392 -16.68 15.58 35.67
CA PHE A 392 -15.49 14.73 35.67
C PHE A 392 -14.23 15.41 35.10
N ASN A 393 -14.31 16.68 34.68
CA ASN A 393 -13.19 17.39 34.07
C ASN A 393 -12.95 18.75 34.73
N LYS A 394 -11.75 19.28 34.50
CA LYS A 394 -11.30 20.56 35.07
C LYS A 394 -11.34 21.63 33.99
N LEU A 395 -12.28 22.56 34.11
CA LEU A 395 -12.40 23.69 33.19
C LEU A 395 -11.56 24.87 33.69
N SER A 396 -10.86 25.53 32.78
CA SER A 396 -10.30 26.86 33.06
C SER A 396 -11.43 27.87 33.34
N ALA A 397 -11.16 28.91 34.12
CA ALA A 397 -12.14 29.95 34.44
C ALA A 397 -12.75 30.60 33.18
N ASN A 398 -11.93 30.78 32.13
CA ASN A 398 -12.40 31.30 30.85
C ASN A 398 -13.26 30.28 30.09
N ALA A 399 -12.96 28.98 30.16
CA ALA A 399 -13.79 27.96 29.52
C ALA A 399 -15.16 27.88 30.20
N ASP A 400 -15.20 27.94 31.54
CA ASP A 400 -16.46 27.90 32.27
C ASP A 400 -17.33 29.15 32.02
N LYS A 401 -16.73 30.34 31.97
CA LYS A 401 -17.43 31.58 31.62
C LYS A 401 -18.03 31.56 30.21
N ASN A 402 -17.37 30.90 29.26
CA ASN A 402 -17.81 30.84 27.85
C ASN A 402 -18.59 29.56 27.51
N TYR A 403 -19.01 28.78 28.51
CA TYR A 403 -19.60 27.46 28.32
C TYR A 403 -20.79 27.46 27.35
N GLY A 404 -21.76 28.37 27.54
CA GLY A 404 -22.94 28.47 26.68
C GLY A 404 -22.59 28.82 25.23
N GLN A 405 -21.66 29.76 25.03
CA GLN A 405 -21.23 30.17 23.70
C GLN A 405 -20.49 29.03 22.97
N ALA A 406 -19.63 28.30 23.69
CA ALA A 406 -18.94 27.13 23.14
C ALA A 406 -19.93 26.01 22.77
N SER A 407 -20.96 25.80 23.58
CA SER A 407 -22.04 24.83 23.32
C SER A 407 -22.77 25.14 22.02
N SER A 408 -23.29 26.37 21.88
CA SER A 408 -24.00 26.79 20.66
C SER A 408 -23.11 26.78 19.41
N ASN A 409 -21.80 27.05 19.56
CA ASN A 409 -20.86 26.98 18.45
C ASN A 409 -20.56 25.54 18.04
N GLY A 410 -20.44 24.61 19.00
CA GLY A 410 -20.21 23.20 18.73
C GLY A 410 -21.41 22.54 18.04
N GLU A 411 -22.63 22.91 18.42
CA GLU A 411 -23.87 22.45 17.79
C GLU A 411 -23.93 22.77 16.29
N ARG A 412 -23.36 23.90 15.86
CA ARG A 412 -23.31 24.31 14.45
C ARG A 412 -22.32 23.50 13.61
N LYS A 413 -21.40 22.77 14.24
CA LYS A 413 -20.35 21.99 13.57
C LYS A 413 -20.20 20.61 14.23
N PRO A 414 -21.26 19.77 14.19
CA PRO A 414 -21.23 18.46 14.80
C PRO A 414 -20.22 17.56 14.10
N ASN A 415 -19.37 16.89 14.87
CA ASN A 415 -18.42 15.91 14.38
C ASN A 415 -18.08 14.94 15.52
N PRO A 416 -18.79 13.80 15.66
CA PRO A 416 -18.60 12.89 16.79
C PRO A 416 -17.19 12.29 16.84
N TRP A 417 -16.55 12.13 15.68
CA TRP A 417 -15.22 11.51 15.56
C TRP A 417 -14.09 12.35 16.14
N ILE A 418 -14.33 13.63 16.45
CA ILE A 418 -13.33 14.43 17.19
C ILE A 418 -13.09 13.86 18.59
N LEU A 419 -14.07 13.17 19.20
CA LEU A 419 -13.94 12.57 20.53
C LEU A 419 -12.85 11.49 20.57
N THR A 420 -12.73 10.68 19.52
CA THR A 420 -11.68 9.65 19.45
C THR A 420 -10.29 10.28 19.39
N LYS A 421 -10.16 11.44 18.72
CA LYS A 421 -8.90 12.22 18.68
C LYS A 421 -8.56 12.82 20.03
N ILE A 422 -9.55 13.39 20.75
CA ILE A 422 -9.36 13.91 22.10
C ILE A 422 -8.80 12.81 23.01
N LEU A 423 -9.45 11.64 23.01
CA LEU A 423 -9.02 10.50 23.84
C LEU A 423 -7.64 9.99 23.43
N ARG A 424 -7.33 9.94 22.13
CA ARG A 424 -6.01 9.51 21.67
C ARG A 424 -4.87 10.36 22.24
N TYR A 425 -5.03 11.68 22.26
CA TYR A 425 -3.97 12.59 22.70
C TYR A 425 -3.95 12.79 24.22
N HIS A 426 -5.13 12.89 24.84
CA HIS A 426 -5.25 13.32 26.24
C HIS A 426 -5.68 12.20 27.20
N ASN A 427 -5.99 11.01 26.68
CA ASN A 427 -6.29 9.81 27.47
C ASN A 427 -5.78 8.54 26.76
N LYS A 428 -4.46 8.53 26.50
CA LYS A 428 -3.80 7.56 25.61
C LYS A 428 -4.02 6.11 26.03
N GLU A 429 -3.93 5.81 27.32
CA GLU A 429 -4.13 4.44 27.83
C GLU A 429 -5.55 3.93 27.54
N TYR A 430 -6.56 4.75 27.86
CA TYR A 430 -7.96 4.42 27.59
C TYR A 430 -8.23 4.29 26.08
N TYR A 431 -7.61 5.14 25.26
CA TYR A 431 -7.72 5.04 23.81
C TYR A 431 -7.18 3.70 23.29
N GLU A 432 -5.98 3.29 23.70
CA GLU A 432 -5.36 2.04 23.24
C GLU A 432 -6.13 0.80 23.74
N GLN A 433 -6.66 0.82 24.97
CA GLN A 433 -7.33 -0.33 25.57
C GLN A 433 -8.79 -0.49 25.13
N ILE A 434 -9.52 0.62 24.92
CA ILE A 434 -10.98 0.60 24.72
C ILE A 434 -11.37 1.13 23.34
N ILE A 435 -10.95 2.35 22.99
CA ILE A 435 -11.40 3.01 21.75
C ILE A 435 -10.85 2.31 20.51
N LYS A 436 -9.55 1.97 20.52
CA LYS A 436 -8.86 1.37 19.37
C LYS A 436 -9.43 0.00 18.98
N PRO A 437 -9.68 -0.94 19.91
CA PRO A 437 -10.40 -2.18 19.58
C PRO A 437 -11.79 -1.96 19.00
N LEU A 438 -12.56 -0.99 19.50
CA LEU A 438 -13.90 -0.68 18.99
C LEU A 438 -13.86 -0.10 17.57
N LEU A 439 -12.89 0.76 17.27
CA LEU A 439 -12.65 1.27 15.91
C LEU A 439 -12.38 0.12 14.92
N LYS A 440 -11.54 -0.85 15.33
CA LYS A 440 -11.25 -2.04 14.53
C LYS A 440 -12.51 -2.88 14.31
N LYS A 441 -13.27 -3.17 15.37
CA LYS A 441 -14.53 -3.93 15.29
C LYS A 441 -15.53 -3.29 14.33
N ASN A 442 -15.72 -1.97 14.42
CA ASN A 442 -16.65 -1.23 13.58
C ASN A 442 -16.29 -1.32 12.10
N TYR A 443 -14.99 -1.18 11.77
CA TYR A 443 -14.51 -1.34 10.41
C TYR A 443 -14.76 -2.75 9.86
N GLU A 444 -14.47 -3.79 10.64
CA GLU A 444 -14.71 -5.18 10.21
C GLU A 444 -16.21 -5.44 9.96
N VAL A 445 -17.09 -4.95 10.82
CA VAL A 445 -18.55 -5.05 10.62
C VAL A 445 -18.98 -4.30 9.35
N LYS A 446 -18.44 -3.11 9.09
CA LYS A 446 -18.71 -2.34 7.88
C LYS A 446 -18.24 -3.08 6.62
N LYS A 447 -17.03 -3.62 6.65
CA LYS A 447 -16.46 -4.43 5.57
C LYS A 447 -17.35 -5.65 5.29
N GLN A 448 -17.78 -6.36 6.33
CA GLN A 448 -18.72 -7.48 6.20
C GLN A 448 -20.08 -7.04 5.64
N SER A 449 -20.64 -5.92 6.10
CA SER A 449 -21.91 -5.38 5.58
C SER A 449 -21.80 -5.05 4.10
N LYS A 450 -20.72 -4.36 3.67
CA LYS A 450 -20.46 -4.08 2.25
C LYS A 450 -20.40 -5.37 1.43
N ILE A 451 -19.68 -6.40 1.91
CA ILE A 451 -19.62 -7.70 1.24
C ILE A 451 -21.02 -8.31 1.13
N VAL A 452 -21.80 -8.31 2.21
CA VAL A 452 -23.16 -8.87 2.23
C VAL A 452 -24.08 -8.13 1.26
N ASP A 453 -24.02 -6.80 1.22
CA ASP A 453 -24.88 -5.98 0.37
C ASP A 453 -24.48 -6.11 -1.11
N THR A 454 -23.19 -6.15 -1.41
CA THR A 454 -22.66 -6.54 -2.73
C THR A 454 -23.19 -7.92 -3.13
N VAL A 455 -23.04 -8.94 -2.26
CA VAL A 455 -23.50 -10.31 -2.55
C VAL A 455 -25.00 -10.40 -2.77
N LYS A 456 -25.81 -9.58 -2.09
CA LYS A 456 -27.27 -9.50 -2.34
C LYS A 456 -27.61 -8.92 -3.71
N GLN A 457 -26.78 -8.03 -4.24
CA GLN A 457 -26.97 -7.41 -5.56
C GLN A 457 -26.53 -8.33 -6.71
N ILE A 458 -25.69 -9.33 -6.42
CA ILE A 458 -25.30 -10.32 -7.41
C ILE A 458 -26.51 -11.19 -7.76
N GLU A 459 -26.81 -11.26 -9.06
CA GLU A 459 -27.87 -12.11 -9.59
C GLU A 459 -27.60 -13.57 -9.17
N LYS A 460 -28.60 -14.24 -8.59
CA LYS A 460 -28.45 -15.64 -8.16
C LYS A 460 -28.35 -16.52 -9.40
N HIS A 461 -27.14 -16.94 -9.73
CA HIS A 461 -26.92 -17.90 -10.80
C HIS A 461 -27.24 -19.32 -10.31
N GLU A 462 -27.98 -20.08 -11.12
CA GLU A 462 -27.99 -21.54 -10.98
C GLU A 462 -26.71 -22.12 -11.57
N ILE A 463 -26.21 -23.19 -10.96
CA ILE A 463 -25.07 -23.90 -11.56
C ILE A 463 -25.59 -24.56 -12.82
N ASP A 464 -25.23 -24.02 -13.99
CA ASP A 464 -25.55 -24.60 -15.28
C ASP A 464 -24.42 -25.55 -15.72
N LEU A 465 -24.74 -26.84 -15.88
CA LEU A 465 -23.79 -27.83 -16.37
C LEU A 465 -23.50 -27.71 -17.87
N LYS A 466 -24.38 -27.04 -18.64
CA LYS A 466 -24.16 -26.76 -20.06
C LYS A 466 -23.24 -25.56 -20.30
N ASP A 467 -23.16 -24.66 -19.33
CA ASP A 467 -22.21 -23.56 -19.36
C ASP A 467 -20.78 -24.11 -19.33
N VAL A 468 -19.90 -23.60 -20.18
CA VAL A 468 -18.50 -24.02 -20.27
C VAL A 468 -17.62 -23.36 -19.20
N PHE A 469 -18.14 -22.38 -18.45
CA PHE A 469 -17.39 -21.69 -17.41
C PHE A 469 -17.10 -22.60 -16.20
N THR A 470 -15.84 -22.68 -15.81
CA THR A 470 -15.30 -23.59 -14.77
C THR A 470 -14.37 -22.87 -13.80
N LEU A 471 -13.90 -23.58 -12.77
CA LEU A 471 -12.88 -23.09 -11.85
C LEU A 471 -11.57 -22.69 -12.56
N THR A 472 -11.24 -23.32 -13.68
CA THR A 472 -10.06 -22.99 -14.49
C THR A 472 -10.17 -21.61 -15.12
N ASP A 473 -11.38 -21.19 -15.50
CA ASP A 473 -11.64 -19.86 -16.04
C ASP A 473 -11.48 -18.79 -14.96
N VAL A 474 -11.96 -19.08 -13.74
CA VAL A 474 -11.71 -18.24 -12.56
C VAL A 474 -10.21 -18.11 -12.29
N SER A 475 -9.47 -19.21 -12.30
CA SER A 475 -8.01 -19.18 -12.15
C SER A 475 -7.31 -18.39 -13.25
N SER A 476 -7.78 -18.51 -14.49
CA SER A 476 -7.22 -17.77 -15.63
C SER A 476 -7.50 -16.27 -15.50
N LYS A 477 -8.70 -15.88 -15.06
CA LYS A 477 -9.06 -14.49 -14.79
C LYS A 477 -8.20 -13.91 -13.66
N ALA A 478 -7.97 -14.66 -12.59
CA ALA A 478 -7.11 -14.26 -11.48
C ALA A 478 -5.65 -14.03 -11.93
N LEU A 479 -5.06 -14.99 -12.65
CA LEU A 479 -3.69 -14.90 -13.17
C LEU A 479 -3.49 -13.73 -14.14
N ASN A 480 -4.52 -13.37 -14.88
CA ASN A 480 -4.50 -12.24 -15.81
C ASN A 480 -4.87 -10.90 -15.15
N GLY A 481 -5.01 -10.85 -13.82
CA GLY A 481 -5.35 -9.63 -13.08
C GLY A 481 -6.75 -9.10 -13.31
N GLN A 482 -7.67 -9.90 -13.89
CA GLN A 482 -9.02 -9.46 -14.25
C GLN A 482 -9.93 -9.22 -13.03
N TYR A 483 -9.52 -9.66 -11.86
CA TYR A 483 -10.24 -9.49 -10.59
C TYR A 483 -9.69 -8.38 -9.69
N GLN A 484 -8.69 -7.62 -10.15
CA GLN A 484 -7.96 -6.67 -9.31
C GLN A 484 -8.91 -5.63 -8.67
N ASN A 485 -9.08 -5.74 -7.35
CA ASN A 485 -9.98 -4.93 -6.53
C ASN A 485 -11.47 -4.96 -6.97
N GLN A 486 -11.94 -6.07 -7.55
CA GLN A 486 -13.33 -6.29 -7.98
C GLN A 486 -13.91 -7.54 -7.31
N LEU A 487 -14.19 -7.42 -6.01
CA LEU A 487 -14.76 -8.48 -5.18
C LEU A 487 -16.11 -8.97 -5.72
N GLU A 488 -16.88 -8.06 -6.31
CA GLU A 488 -18.14 -8.31 -7.02
C GLU A 488 -17.97 -9.35 -8.12
N LEU A 489 -16.97 -9.17 -9.00
CA LEU A 489 -16.75 -10.05 -10.16
C LEU A 489 -16.23 -11.43 -9.75
N VAL A 490 -15.39 -11.48 -8.71
CA VAL A 490 -14.94 -12.75 -8.12
C VAL A 490 -16.14 -13.52 -7.59
N ALA A 491 -17.01 -12.84 -6.83
CA ALA A 491 -18.20 -13.44 -6.26
C ALA A 491 -19.19 -13.89 -7.34
N GLU A 492 -19.44 -13.09 -8.38
CA GLU A 492 -20.28 -13.47 -9.53
C GLU A 492 -19.80 -14.73 -10.23
N ASP A 493 -18.50 -14.81 -10.53
CA ASP A 493 -17.93 -15.94 -11.24
C ASP A 493 -17.87 -17.20 -10.35
N LEU A 494 -17.57 -17.06 -9.06
CA LEU A 494 -17.61 -18.18 -8.11
C LEU A 494 -19.04 -18.71 -7.92
N LEU A 495 -20.06 -17.85 -7.93
CA LEU A 495 -21.47 -18.27 -7.78
C LEU A 495 -21.99 -19.09 -8.97
N LYS A 496 -21.36 -19.00 -10.15
CA LYS A 496 -21.68 -19.85 -11.32
C LYS A 496 -21.23 -21.30 -11.13
N ILE A 497 -20.24 -21.52 -10.26
CA ILE A 497 -19.58 -22.82 -10.12
C ILE A 497 -19.65 -23.39 -8.71
N ILE A 498 -19.92 -22.61 -7.67
CA ILE A 498 -19.97 -23.05 -6.26
C ILE A 498 -21.30 -22.65 -5.60
N LYS A 499 -21.89 -23.60 -4.87
CA LYS A 499 -23.04 -23.37 -3.99
C LYS A 499 -22.83 -24.04 -2.63
N VAL A 500 -23.50 -23.52 -1.62
CA VAL A 500 -23.58 -24.13 -0.30
C VAL A 500 -24.96 -24.77 -0.15
N VAL A 501 -25.00 -26.05 0.21
CA VAL A 501 -26.23 -26.81 0.39
C VAL A 501 -26.29 -27.42 1.79
N PRO A 502 -27.48 -27.47 2.42
CA PRO A 502 -27.65 -28.15 3.70
C PRO A 502 -27.51 -29.67 3.51
N CYS A 503 -26.83 -30.33 4.44
CA CYS A 503 -26.66 -31.79 4.49
C CYS A 503 -26.83 -32.31 5.93
N GLN A 504 -26.99 -33.63 6.12
CA GLN A 504 -27.34 -34.22 7.42
C GLN A 504 -26.37 -33.89 8.56
N ASN A 505 -25.11 -33.54 8.24
CA ASN A 505 -24.04 -33.19 9.19
C ASN A 505 -23.61 -31.71 9.11
N GLY A 506 -24.46 -30.81 8.61
CA GLY A 506 -24.18 -29.38 8.54
C GLY A 506 -24.31 -28.81 7.12
N TRP A 507 -23.27 -28.11 6.66
CA TRP A 507 -23.23 -27.50 5.33
C TRP A 507 -22.21 -28.22 4.44
N CYS A 508 -22.61 -28.52 3.22
CA CYS A 508 -21.77 -29.12 2.20
C CYS A 508 -21.59 -28.13 1.03
N TYR A 509 -20.40 -28.09 0.44
CA TYR A 509 -20.14 -27.25 -0.72
C TYR A 509 -20.33 -28.08 -1.99
N VAL A 510 -21.03 -27.51 -2.95
CA VAL A 510 -21.29 -28.08 -4.28
C VAL A 510 -20.44 -27.30 -5.25
N ILE A 511 -19.56 -27.97 -5.99
CA ILE A 511 -18.74 -27.33 -7.01
C ILE A 511 -18.93 -28.00 -8.37
N LYS A 512 -19.02 -27.19 -9.42
CA LYS A 512 -18.99 -27.60 -10.82
C LYS A 512 -17.54 -27.77 -11.27
N GLU A 513 -17.21 -28.97 -11.70
CA GLU A 513 -15.88 -29.30 -12.23
C GLU A 513 -16.01 -29.99 -13.58
N TYR A 514 -15.03 -29.78 -14.44
CA TYR A 514 -15.00 -30.42 -15.75
C TYR A 514 -14.39 -31.82 -15.63
N ASP A 515 -15.16 -32.83 -16.02
CA ASP A 515 -14.74 -34.23 -16.08
C ASP A 515 -14.12 -34.52 -17.46
N CYS A 516 -12.80 -34.65 -17.49
CA CYS A 516 -12.05 -34.90 -18.71
C CYS A 516 -12.25 -36.31 -19.27
N LEU A 517 -12.70 -37.29 -18.46
CA LEU A 517 -12.97 -38.66 -18.92
C LEU A 517 -14.27 -38.72 -19.72
N HIS A 518 -15.26 -37.95 -19.29
CA HIS A 518 -16.59 -37.94 -19.90
C HIS A 518 -16.83 -36.70 -20.78
N ASN A 519 -15.87 -35.77 -20.87
CA ASN A 519 -15.97 -34.51 -21.60
C ASN A 519 -17.25 -33.72 -21.24
N THR A 520 -17.61 -33.71 -19.97
CA THR A 520 -18.83 -33.06 -19.45
C THR A 520 -18.55 -32.38 -18.12
N ASN A 521 -19.36 -31.39 -17.76
CA ASN A 521 -19.30 -30.81 -16.42
C ASN A 521 -20.09 -31.68 -15.44
N ALA A 522 -19.48 -31.96 -14.29
CA ALA A 522 -20.06 -32.73 -13.20
C ALA A 522 -20.13 -31.89 -11.93
N ILE A 523 -21.02 -32.31 -11.03
CA ILE A 523 -21.17 -31.72 -9.71
C ILE A 523 -20.45 -32.58 -8.68
N HIS A 524 -19.58 -31.96 -7.90
CA HIS A 524 -18.86 -32.61 -6.80
C HIS A 524 -19.25 -31.98 -5.47
N TYR A 525 -19.39 -32.84 -4.46
CA TYR A 525 -19.62 -32.44 -3.08
C TYR A 525 -18.30 -32.38 -2.33
N LYS A 526 -18.01 -31.26 -1.69
CA LYS A 526 -16.79 -31.03 -0.92
C LYS A 526 -17.12 -30.57 0.49
N ASN A 527 -16.33 -31.05 1.44
CA ASN A 527 -16.33 -30.54 2.80
C ASN A 527 -15.60 -29.18 2.84
N LYS A 528 -15.68 -28.49 4.00
CA LYS A 528 -15.06 -27.18 4.19
C LYS A 528 -13.56 -27.20 3.91
N THR A 529 -12.80 -28.17 4.41
CA THR A 529 -11.36 -28.21 4.21
C THR A 529 -11.00 -28.35 2.73
N ALA A 530 -11.62 -29.32 2.04
CA ALA A 530 -11.36 -29.62 0.63
C ALA A 530 -11.68 -28.45 -0.31
N ILE A 531 -12.78 -27.72 -0.08
CA ILE A 531 -13.10 -26.56 -0.91
C ILE A 531 -12.16 -25.38 -0.65
N TYR A 532 -11.73 -25.18 0.60
CA TYR A 532 -10.79 -24.11 0.95
C TYR A 532 -9.41 -24.36 0.34
N ASP A 533 -8.90 -25.59 0.41
CA ASP A 533 -7.60 -25.95 -0.17
C ASP A 533 -7.61 -25.76 -1.69
N GLN A 534 -8.73 -26.11 -2.34
CA GLN A 534 -8.89 -25.91 -3.77
C GLN A 534 -9.04 -24.43 -4.16
N LEU A 535 -9.74 -23.61 -3.38
CA LEU A 535 -9.83 -22.17 -3.66
C LEU A 535 -8.50 -21.46 -3.42
N ARG A 536 -7.67 -21.92 -2.47
CA ARG A 536 -6.31 -21.39 -2.25
C ARG A 536 -5.42 -21.55 -3.48
N SER A 537 -5.60 -22.60 -4.28
CA SER A 537 -4.78 -22.81 -5.48
C SER A 537 -5.02 -21.78 -6.59
N ILE A 538 -6.10 -20.99 -6.51
CA ILE A 538 -6.55 -20.07 -7.58
C ILE A 538 -5.84 -18.71 -7.50
N ARG A 539 -5.05 -18.44 -6.45
CA ARG A 539 -4.34 -17.15 -6.23
C ARG A 539 -5.24 -15.92 -6.50
N LEU A 540 -6.49 -15.97 -6.01
CA LEU A 540 -7.49 -14.90 -6.18
C LEU A 540 -7.04 -13.55 -5.61
N TRP A 541 -6.10 -13.60 -4.67
CA TRP A 541 -5.47 -12.45 -4.04
C TRP A 541 -3.97 -12.68 -4.19
N GLN A 542 -3.27 -11.80 -4.89
CA GLN A 542 -1.84 -11.67 -4.63
C GLN A 542 -1.75 -11.15 -3.20
N ASP A 543 -1.04 -11.87 -2.35
CA ASP A 543 -0.83 -11.48 -0.96
C ASP A 543 -0.40 -10.01 -0.92
N GLY A 544 -1.22 -9.19 -0.27
CA GLY A 544 -0.95 -7.77 -0.03
C GLY A 544 -0.03 -7.58 1.17
#